data_AF-A0A966RIG5-F1
#
_entry.id   AF-A0A966RIG5-F1
#
_cell.length_a   1.000
_cell.length_b   1.000
_cell.length_c   1.000
_cell.angle_alpha   90.00
_cell.angle_beta   90.00
_cell.angle_gamma   90.00
#
_symmetry.space_group_name_H-M   'P 1'
#
loop_
_entity.id
_entity.type
_entity.pdbx_description
1 polymer ?
#
loop_
_entity_poly.entity_id
_entity_poly.type
_entity_poly.pdbx_seq_one_letter_code
_entity_poly.pdbx_strand_id
1 'polypeptide(L)' 'MAFTQPSRNLALELVRVTETAAIAASRWVGRGAKNDADQVAVDGMRKMINTVSMNGVIV' A
#
# COMPACT_ATOMS: atom_id res chain seq x y z
N MET A 1 -17.86 -9.62 19.41
CA MET A 1 -16.69 -9.17 18.64
C MET A 1 -16.46 -7.71 18.97
N ALA A 2 -15.39 -7.39 19.70
CA ALA A 2 -15.07 -5.99 20.00
C ALA A 2 -14.28 -5.41 18.82
N PHE A 3 -14.77 -4.32 18.23
CA PHE A 3 -14.01 -3.57 17.23
C PHE A 3 -12.98 -2.72 17.97
N THR A 4 -11.73 -3.18 18.00
CA THR A 4 -10.61 -2.36 18.47
C THR A 4 -10.35 -1.26 17.45
N GLN A 5 -10.36 -0.01 17.91
CA GLN A 5 -10.03 1.14 17.07
C GLN A 5 -8.58 1.03 16.56
N PRO A 6 -8.31 1.32 15.28
CA PRO A 6 -6.95 1.37 14.75
C PRO A 6 -6.05 2.26 15.61
N SER A 7 -4.86 1.78 15.95
CA SER A 7 -3.89 2.59 16.67
C SER A 7 -3.38 3.73 15.76
N ARG A 8 -2.95 4.84 16.36
CA ARG A 8 -2.28 5.94 15.62
C ARG A 8 -1.08 5.42 14.82
N ASN A 9 -0.38 4.42 15.35
CA ASN A 9 0.76 3.80 14.68
C ASN A 9 0.32 3.04 13.42
N LEU A 10 -0.78 2.29 13.48
CA LEU A 10 -1.35 1.62 12.31
C LEU A 10 -1.72 2.63 11.21
N ALA A 11 -2.33 3.77 11.57
CA ALA A 11 -2.65 4.80 10.58
C ALA A 11 -1.40 5.34 9.87
N LEU A 12 -0.32 5.62 10.61
CA LEU A 12 0.95 6.10 10.03
C LEU A 12 1.66 5.02 9.20
N GLU A 13 1.56 3.75 9.60
CA GLU A 13 2.07 2.62 8.83
C GLU A 13 1.34 2.47 7.48
N LEU A 14 0.02 2.64 7.46
CA LEU A 14 -0.77 2.61 6.23
C LEU A 14 -0.49 3.79 5.30
N VAL A 15 -0.18 4.98 5.83
CA VAL A 15 0.30 6.11 5.01
C VAL A 15 1.59 5.73 4.25
N ARG A 16 2.52 5.05 4.91
CA ARG A 16 3.76 4.59 4.24
C ARG A 16 3.50 3.55 3.15
N VAL A 17 2.46 2.72 3.30
CA VAL A 17 2.04 1.77 2.25
C VAL A 17 1.62 2.53 0.98
N THR A 18 0.81 3.58 1.13
CA THR A 18 0.32 4.36 -0.03
C THR A 18 1.44 5.19 -0.67
N GLU A 19 2.34 5.77 0.13
CA GLU A 19 3.53 6.48 -0.37
C GLU A 19 4.43 5.54 -1.19
N THR A 20 4.67 4.33 -0.69
CA THR A 20 5.49 3.31 -1.40
C THR A 20 4.87 2.95 -2.75
N ALA A 21 3.55 2.78 -2.79
CA ALA A 21 2.81 2.49 -4.02
C ALA A 21 2.93 3.64 -5.04
N ALA A 22 2.71 4.87 -4.58
CA ALA A 22 2.75 6.07 -5.40
C ALA A 22 4.15 6.30 -5.97
N ILE A 23 5.20 6.16 -5.15
CA ILE A 23 6.60 6.28 -5.59
C ILE A 23 6.93 5.20 -6.62
N ALA A 24 6.48 3.96 -6.41
CA ALA A 24 6.68 2.89 -7.38
C ALA A 24 6.00 3.21 -8.72
N ALA A 25 4.72 3.58 -8.71
CA ALA A 25 3.97 3.93 -9.92
C ALA A 25 4.49 5.19 -10.63
N SER A 26 5.06 6.14 -9.87
CA SER A 26 5.42 7.48 -10.37
C SER A 26 6.32 7.47 -11.60
N ARG A 27 7.20 6.48 -11.73
CA ARG A 27 8.14 6.41 -12.86
C ARG A 27 7.43 6.09 -14.18
N TRP A 28 6.19 5.61 -14.15
CA TRP A 28 5.39 5.21 -15.32
C TRP A 28 4.40 6.30 -15.77
N VAL A 29 4.35 7.45 -15.09
CA VAL A 29 3.50 8.58 -15.47
C VAL A 29 3.82 9.03 -16.91
N GLY A 30 2.79 9.17 -17.74
CA GLY A 30 2.91 9.62 -19.13
C GLY A 30 3.42 8.57 -20.12
N ARG A 31 3.68 7.32 -19.71
CA ARG A 31 4.25 6.28 -20.59
C ARG A 31 3.23 5.47 -21.38
N GLY A 32 1.93 5.65 -21.15
CA GLY A 32 0.87 4.82 -21.73
C GLY A 32 0.87 3.35 -21.25
N ALA A 33 1.78 2.97 -20.37
CA ALA A 33 1.96 1.60 -19.87
C ALA A 33 1.16 1.36 -18.58
N LYS A 34 -0.18 1.36 -18.69
CA LYS A 34 -1.10 1.25 -17.54
C LYS A 34 -0.81 0.01 -16.68
N ASN A 35 -0.71 -1.17 -17.30
CA ASN A 35 -0.61 -2.44 -16.58
C ASN A 35 0.72 -2.55 -15.83
N ASP A 36 1.82 -2.08 -16.43
CA ASP A 36 3.12 -2.08 -15.76
C ASP A 36 3.13 -1.12 -14.57
N ALA A 37 2.51 0.06 -14.71
CA ALA A 37 2.35 1.02 -13.63
C ALA A 37 1.54 0.45 -12.46
N ASP A 38 0.45 -0.25 -12.77
CA ASP A 38 -0.41 -0.90 -11.78
C ASP A 38 0.33 -2.04 -11.07
N GLN A 39 1.04 -2.89 -11.81
CA GLN A 39 1.79 -4.01 -11.25
C GLN A 39 2.84 -3.53 -10.24
N VAL A 40 3.64 -2.51 -10.58
CA VAL A 40 4.67 -2.01 -9.64
C VAL A 40 4.06 -1.32 -8.42
N ALA A 41 2.89 -0.69 -8.55
CA ALA A 41 2.17 -0.10 -7.44
C ALA A 41 1.68 -1.18 -6.47
N VAL A 42 1.04 -2.23 -7.00
CA VAL A 42 0.53 -3.37 -6.23
C VAL A 42 1.66 -4.12 -5.54
N ASP A 43 2.78 -4.36 -6.23
CA ASP A 43 3.96 -5.01 -5.66
C ASP A 43 4.55 -4.18 -4.50
N GLY A 44 4.63 -2.85 -4.68
CA GLY A 44 5.05 -1.92 -3.64
C GLY A 44 4.14 -1.95 -2.42
N MET A 45 2.82 -1.88 -2.64
CA MET A 45 1.82 -2.00 -1.57
C MET A 45 1.95 -3.33 -0.84
N ARG A 46 2.02 -4.45 -1.56
CA ARG A 46 2.08 -5.79 -0.98
C ARG A 46 3.33 -6.00 -0.13
N LYS A 47 4.48 -5.46 -0.56
CA LYS A 47 5.71 -5.52 0.24
C LYS A 47 5.58 -4.72 1.53
N MET A 48 5.08 -3.49 1.48
CA MET A 48 4.98 -2.62 2.66
C MET A 48 3.85 -3.05 3.60
N ILE A 49 2.70 -3.48 3.07
CA ILE A 49 1.56 -3.90 3.90
C ILE A 49 1.89 -5.16 4.72
N ASN A 50 2.77 -6.02 4.21
CA ASN A 50 3.25 -7.21 4.92
C ASN A 50 4.17 -6.89 6.11
N THR A 51 4.67 -5.65 6.24
CA THR A 51 5.47 -5.22 7.41
C THR A 51 4.62 -4.56 8.49
N VAL A 52 3.35 -4.28 8.21
CA VAL A 52 2.40 -3.66 9.15
C VAL A 52 1.96 -4.70 10.16
N SER A 53 2.02 -4.37 11.45
CA SER A 53 1.58 -5.27 12.52
C SER A 53 0.05 -5.30 12.61
N MET A 54 -0.58 -6.11 11.75
CA MET A 54 -2.03 -6.29 11.70
C MET A 54 -2.44 -7.71 11.30
N ASN A 55 -3.68 -8.08 11.63
CA ASN A 55 -4.35 -9.26 11.08
C ASN A 55 -5.46 -8.80 10.13
N GLY A 56 -5.09 -8.48 8.89
CA GLY A 56 -5.99 -7.92 7.88
C GLY A 56 -6.38 -8.94 6.82
N VAL A 57 -7.59 -8.79 6.27
CA VAL A 57 -8.09 -9.55 5.10
C VAL A 57 -8.37 -8.55 3.98
N ILE A 58 -7.87 -8.83 2.78
CA ILE A 58 -8.22 -8.06 1.57
C ILE A 58 -9.58 -8.57 1.09
N VAL A 59 -10.53 -7.66 0.85
CA VAL A 59 -11.90 -7.95 0.41
C VAL A 59 -12.19 -7.37 -0.97
#